data_AF-A0A101IET5-F1
#
_entry.id   AF-A0A101IET5-F1
#
_cell.length_a   1.000
_cell.length_b   1.000
_cell.length_c   1.000
_cell.angle_alpha   90.00
_cell.angle_beta   90.00
_cell.angle_gamma   90.00
#
_symmetry.space_group_name_H-M   'P 1'
#
loop_
_entity.id
_entity.type
_entity.pdbx_description
1 polymer ?
#
loop_
_entity_poly.entity_id
_entity_poly.type
_entity_poly.pdbx_seq_one_letter_code
_entity_poly.pdbx_strand_id
1 'polypeptide(L)'
;LIRGKPGISILASQTEAPIIPIAYWGHENFLRNIKRLKRTPMNIKVGKPFRLDFSGKTKSKELMQEAADAVMLEIKKLLPEKYHGVYSEISVDDEGLIRYLD
;
A
#
# COMPACT_ATOMS: atom_id res chain seq x y z
N LEU A 1 9.05 -3.28 1.04
CA LEU A 1 8.42 -2.14 0.35
C LEU A 1 9.42 -0.99 0.35
N ILE A 2 9.40 -0.18 -0.70
CA ILE A 2 10.08 1.13 -0.74
C ILE A 2 9.06 2.21 -0.36
N ARG A 3 9.52 3.37 0.13
CA ARG A 3 8.62 4.45 0.55
C ARG A 3 7.78 4.94 -0.63
N GLY A 4 6.47 5.01 -0.42
CA GLY A 4 5.48 5.47 -1.38
C GLY A 4 5.65 6.96 -1.69
N LYS A 5 5.32 7.34 -2.92
CA LYS A 5 5.30 8.75 -3.34
C LYS A 5 3.93 9.36 -3.03
N PRO A 6 3.86 10.67 -2.72
CA PRO A 6 2.61 11.33 -2.30
C PRO A 6 1.57 11.48 -3.42
N GLY A 7 1.92 11.17 -4.68
CA GLY A 7 1.04 11.33 -5.83
C GLY A 7 -0.27 10.56 -5.72
N ILE A 8 -0.27 9.38 -5.06
CA ILE A 8 -1.50 8.62 -4.84
C ILE A 8 -2.50 9.38 -3.98
N SER A 9 -2.04 10.05 -2.93
CA SER A 9 -2.87 10.85 -2.02
C SER A 9 -3.42 12.09 -2.70
N ILE A 10 -2.62 12.71 -3.58
CA ILE A 10 -3.06 13.87 -4.37
C ILE A 10 -4.22 13.48 -5.28
N LEU A 11 -4.10 12.35 -5.99
CA LEU A 11 -5.18 11.84 -6.86
C LEU A 11 -6.42 11.47 -6.05
N ALA A 12 -6.24 10.78 -4.92
CA ALA A 12 -7.35 10.41 -4.04
C ALA A 12 -8.09 11.63 -3.48
N SER A 13 -7.36 12.69 -3.11
CA SER A 13 -7.95 13.94 -2.62
C SER A 13 -8.78 14.69 -3.68
N GLN A 14 -8.53 14.46 -4.96
CA GLN A 14 -9.26 15.11 -6.06
C GLN A 14 -10.45 14.28 -6.55
N THR A 15 -10.41 12.97 -6.39
CA THR A 15 -11.35 12.04 -7.02
C THR A 15 -12.34 11.43 -6.03
N GLU A 16 -12.00 11.39 -4.74
CA GLU A 16 -12.77 10.68 -3.69
C GLU A 16 -13.04 9.19 -4.05
N ALA A 17 -12.19 8.65 -4.93
CA ALA A 17 -12.35 7.32 -5.47
C ALA A 17 -12.03 6.24 -4.42
N PRO A 18 -12.74 5.09 -4.45
CA PRO A 18 -12.38 3.94 -3.64
C PRO A 18 -11.03 3.37 -4.09
N ILE A 19 -10.15 3.09 -3.13
CA ILE A 19 -8.84 2.47 -3.30
C ILE A 19 -8.91 1.02 -2.83
N ILE A 20 -8.39 0.09 -3.62
CA ILE A 20 -8.30 -1.33 -3.24
C ILE A 20 -6.82 -1.71 -3.12
N PRO A 21 -6.33 -2.09 -1.93
CA PRO A 21 -4.94 -2.50 -1.75
C PRO A 21 -4.75 -3.92 -2.29
N ILE A 22 -3.72 -4.11 -3.11
CA ILE A 22 -3.35 -5.41 -3.67
C ILE A 22 -1.87 -5.65 -3.42
N ALA A 23 -1.54 -6.82 -2.87
CA ALA A 23 -0.18 -7.27 -2.66
C ALA A 23 0.14 -8.46 -3.57
N TYR A 24 1.30 -8.40 -4.21
CA TYR A 24 1.80 -9.44 -5.11
C TYR A 24 3.26 -9.78 -4.80
N TRP A 25 3.57 -11.06 -4.53
CA TRP A 25 4.93 -11.49 -4.17
C TRP A 25 5.23 -12.94 -4.61
N GLY A 26 6.51 -13.30 -4.57
CA GLY A 26 7.03 -14.63 -4.94
C GLY A 26 7.56 -14.70 -6.39
N HIS A 27 7.20 -13.72 -7.21
CA HIS A 27 7.62 -13.60 -8.61
C HIS A 27 9.12 -13.31 -8.78
N GLU A 28 9.80 -12.80 -7.74
CA GLU A 28 11.24 -12.53 -7.77
C GLU A 28 12.08 -13.77 -8.07
N ASN A 29 11.55 -14.96 -7.82
CA ASN A 29 12.23 -16.23 -8.06
C ASN A 29 11.98 -16.79 -9.47
N PHE A 30 11.20 -16.09 -10.30
CA PHE A 30 10.75 -16.57 -11.61
C PHE A 30 11.92 -16.93 -12.53
N LEU A 31 12.86 -16.00 -12.74
CA LEU A 31 14.02 -16.24 -13.62
C LEU A 31 14.91 -17.39 -13.13
N ARG A 32 15.03 -17.58 -11.81
CA ARG A 32 15.80 -18.67 -11.22
C ARG A 32 15.12 -20.02 -11.43
N ASN A 33 13.80 -20.07 -11.26
CA ASN A 33 13.03 -21.29 -11.35
C ASN A 33 12.80 -21.73 -12.80
N ILE A 34 12.55 -20.80 -13.72
CA ILE A 34 12.32 -21.13 -15.14
C ILE A 34 13.57 -21.76 -15.79
N LYS A 35 14.78 -21.29 -15.43
CA LYS A 35 16.06 -21.90 -15.82
C LYS A 35 16.21 -23.35 -15.37
N ARG A 36 15.46 -23.76 -14.33
CA ARG A 36 15.45 -25.12 -13.79
C ARG A 36 14.15 -25.87 -14.13
N LEU A 37 13.32 -25.32 -15.04
CA LEU A 37 12.00 -25.84 -15.40
C LEU A 37 11.09 -26.07 -14.18
N LYS A 38 11.25 -25.27 -13.12
CA LYS A 38 10.44 -25.33 -11.90
C LYS A 38 9.34 -24.27 -11.94
N ARG A 39 8.15 -24.64 -11.46
CA ARG A 39 7.06 -23.68 -11.24
C ARG A 39 7.44 -22.70 -10.13
N THR A 40 7.12 -21.42 -10.34
CA THR A 40 7.30 -20.38 -9.32
C THR A 40 6.00 -20.17 -8.55
N PRO A 41 5.98 -20.31 -7.22
CA PRO A 41 4.81 -19.95 -6.42
C PRO A 41 4.67 -18.43 -6.38
N MET A 42 3.64 -17.93 -7.06
CA MET A 42 3.27 -16.52 -7.08
C MET A 42 2.00 -16.35 -6.24
N ASN A 43 1.98 -15.33 -5.39
CA ASN A 43 0.89 -15.11 -4.45
C ASN A 43 0.32 -13.71 -4.62
N ILE A 44 -1.01 -13.61 -4.66
CA ILE A 44 -1.75 -12.35 -4.69
C ILE A 44 -2.69 -12.33 -3.48
N LYS A 45 -2.71 -11.21 -2.76
CA LYS A 45 -3.73 -10.92 -1.74
C LYS A 45 -4.38 -9.58 -2.05
N VAL A 46 -5.69 -9.56 -1.90
CA VAL A 46 -6.52 -8.36 -2.08
C VAL A 46 -7.09 -8.00 -0.72
N GLY A 47 -6.91 -6.74 -0.31
CA GLY A 47 -7.46 -6.22 0.93
C GLY A 47 -8.82 -5.58 0.74
N LYS A 48 -9.34 -5.00 1.82
CA LYS A 48 -10.64 -4.32 1.83
C LYS A 48 -10.55 -2.99 1.06
N PRO A 49 -11.57 -2.62 0.27
CA PRO A 49 -11.66 -1.28 -0.31
C PRO A 49 -11.76 -0.22 0.79
N PHE A 50 -11.13 0.93 0.57
CA PHE A 50 -11.20 2.07 1.49
C PHE A 50 -11.12 3.40 0.72
N ARG A 51 -11.46 4.50 1.38
CA ARG A 51 -11.25 5.87 0.91
C ARG A 51 -10.29 6.60 1.85
N LEU A 52 -9.60 7.60 1.29
CA LEU A 52 -8.83 8.54 2.10
C LEU A 52 -9.74 9.69 2.52
N ASP A 53 -9.80 9.95 3.82
CA ASP A 53 -10.55 11.05 4.40
C ASP A 53 -9.57 12.19 4.75
N PHE A 54 -9.77 13.33 4.08
CA PHE A 54 -9.00 14.55 4.30
C PHE A 54 -9.81 15.64 5.01
N SER A 55 -11.01 15.31 5.50
CA SER A 55 -11.91 16.28 6.13
C SER A 55 -11.27 16.96 7.34
N GLY A 56 -11.41 18.28 7.42
CA GLY A 56 -10.86 19.09 8.51
C GLY A 56 -9.34 19.25 8.53
N LYS A 57 -8.58 18.69 7.57
CA LYS A 57 -7.11 18.80 7.52
C LYS A 57 -6.65 19.76 6.41
N THR A 58 -5.68 20.62 6.73
CA THR A 58 -5.05 21.50 5.74
C THR A 58 -4.21 20.68 4.77
N LYS A 59 -4.42 20.87 3.46
CA LYS A 59 -3.67 20.17 2.41
C LYS A 59 -2.20 20.65 2.38
N SER A 60 -1.35 19.98 3.15
CA SER A 60 0.11 20.19 3.15
C SER A 60 0.83 19.05 2.42
N LYS A 61 2.11 19.28 2.09
CA LYS A 61 2.95 18.25 1.45
C LYS A 61 3.18 17.08 2.41
N GLU A 62 3.32 17.37 3.69
CA GLU A 62 3.50 16.40 4.78
C GLU A 62 2.26 15.51 4.89
N LEU A 63 1.06 16.09 4.91
CA LEU A 63 -0.20 15.33 4.97
C LEU A 63 -0.36 14.39 3.77
N MET A 64 -0.01 14.84 2.56
CA MET A 64 -0.08 13.99 1.37
C MET A 64 0.90 12.82 1.45
N GLN A 65 2.07 13.02 2.06
CA GLN A 65 3.03 11.97 2.30
C GLN A 65 2.55 10.99 3.38
N GLU A 66 2.00 11.48 4.48
CA GLU A 66 1.40 10.67 5.55
C GLU A 66 0.26 9.81 5.01
N ALA A 67 -0.65 10.39 4.22
CA ALA A 67 -1.73 9.65 3.60
C ALA A 67 -1.21 8.57 2.61
N ALA A 68 -0.11 8.82 1.91
CA ALA A 68 0.50 7.82 1.03
C ALA A 68 1.14 6.70 1.85
N ASP A 69 1.79 7.06 2.96
CA ASP A 69 2.37 6.11 3.89
C ASP A 69 1.26 5.26 4.56
N ALA A 70 0.10 5.83 4.88
CA ALA A 70 -1.07 5.09 5.37
C ALA A 70 -1.60 4.06 4.34
N VAL A 71 -1.73 4.45 3.06
CA VAL A 71 -2.07 3.50 1.97
C VAL A 71 -1.06 2.35 1.89
N MET A 72 0.23 2.65 2.04
CA MET A 72 1.28 1.64 2.01
C MET A 72 1.26 0.72 3.23
N LEU A 73 0.82 1.21 4.39
CA LEU A 73 0.58 0.37 5.57
C LEU A 73 -0.57 -0.62 5.35
N GLU A 74 -1.61 -0.27 4.59
CA GLU A 74 -2.64 -1.24 4.17
C GLU A 74 -2.05 -2.35 3.29
N ILE A 75 -1.15 -2.00 2.37
CA ILE A 75 -0.45 -2.99 1.54
C ILE A 75 0.49 -3.86 2.40
N LYS A 76 1.16 -3.27 3.39
CA LYS A 76 2.01 -3.99 4.37
C LYS A 76 1.20 -5.07 5.10
N LYS A 77 -0.03 -4.78 5.54
CA LYS A 77 -0.92 -5.74 6.22
C LYS A 77 -1.18 -7.00 5.38
N LEU A 78 -1.13 -6.89 4.05
CA LEU A 78 -1.33 -8.02 3.12
C LEU A 78 -0.03 -8.81 2.87
N LEU A 79 1.13 -8.20 3.06
CA LEU A 79 2.42 -8.79 2.75
C LEU A 79 3.02 -9.58 3.93
N PRO A 80 3.74 -10.69 3.66
CA PRO A 80 4.62 -11.30 4.66
C PRO A 80 5.72 -10.34 5.14
N GLU A 81 6.16 -10.50 6.38
CA GLU A 81 7.12 -9.63 7.07
C GLU A 81 8.40 -9.32 6.27
N LYS A 82 8.96 -10.35 5.61
CA LYS A 82 10.16 -10.21 4.78
C LYS A 82 10.04 -9.19 3.63
N TYR A 83 8.83 -8.80 3.24
CA TYR A 83 8.59 -7.81 2.20
C TYR A 83 8.20 -6.44 2.75
N HIS A 84 8.18 -6.21 4.06
CA HIS A 84 7.76 -4.94 4.66
C HIS A 84 8.75 -3.80 4.36
N GLY A 85 10.05 -4.07 4.32
CA GLY A 85 11.07 -3.06 3.96
C GLY A 85 11.01 -1.82 4.85
N VAL A 86 10.99 -0.62 4.28
CA VAL A 86 11.00 0.64 5.07
C VAL A 86 9.78 0.77 6.00
N TYR A 87 8.66 0.13 5.66
CA TYR A 87 7.44 0.17 6.47
C TYR A 87 7.45 -0.79 7.67
N SER A 88 8.55 -1.53 7.90
CA SER A 88 8.75 -2.25 9.15
C SER A 88 8.91 -1.28 10.33
N GLU A 89 9.55 -0.14 10.11
CA GLU A 89 9.90 0.85 11.14
C GLU A 89 8.99 2.10 11.09
N ILE A 90 8.45 2.43 9.91
CA ILE A 90 7.52 3.55 9.75
C ILE A 90 6.17 3.15 10.34
N SER A 91 5.70 3.99 11.26
CA SER A 91 4.30 4.05 11.69
C SER A 91 3.78 5.45 11.37
N VAL A 92 2.52 5.51 10.97
CA VAL A 92 1.78 6.75 10.76
C VAL A 92 0.53 6.63 11.60
N ASP A 93 0.11 7.73 12.19
CA ASP A 93 -1.21 7.82 12.80
C ASP A 93 -2.25 7.80 11.66
N ASP A 94 -2.76 6.61 11.37
CA ASP A 94 -3.77 6.38 10.33
C ASP A 94 -5.19 6.62 10.85
N GLU A 95 -5.36 6.94 12.15
CA GLU A 95 -6.63 7.22 12.78
C GLU A 95 -7.30 8.42 12.07
N GLY A 96 -8.41 8.12 11.39
CA GLY A 96 -9.20 9.08 10.64
C GLY A 96 -8.71 9.41 9.23
N LEU A 97 -7.61 8.80 8.73
CA LEU A 97 -7.22 8.92 7.32
C LEU A 97 -7.84 7.83 6.45
N ILE A 98 -8.03 6.62 6.99
CA ILE A 98 -8.56 5.48 6.24
C ILE A 98 -10.00 5.22 6.66
N ARG A 99 -10.90 5.23 5.66
CA ARG A 99 -12.30 4.84 5.83
C ARG A 99 -12.59 3.62 4.98
N TYR A 100 -12.70 2.45 5.61
CA TYR A 100 -13.09 1.23 4.90
C TYR A 100 -14.51 1.34 4.33
N LEU A 101 -14.72 0.67 3.20
CA LEU A 101 -16.01 0.53 2.57
C LEU A 101 -16.53 -0.88 2.88
N ASP A 102 -17.77 -0.95 3.38
CA ASP A 102 -18.50 -2.21 3.57
C ASP A 102 -19.15 -2.69 2.25
#